data_AF-A0A1G3BFF8-F1
#
_entry.id   AF-A0A1G3BFF8-F1
#
_cell.length_a   1.000
_cell.length_b   1.000
_cell.length_c   1.000
_cell.angle_alpha   90.00
_cell.angle_beta   90.00
_cell.angle_gamma   90.00
#
_symmetry.space_group_name_H-M   'P 1'
#
loop_
_entity.id
_entity.type
_entity.pdbx_description
1 polymer ?
#
loop_
_entity_poly.entity_id
_entity_poly.type
_entity_poly.pdbx_seq_one_letter_code
_entity_poly.pdbx_strand_id
1 'polypeptide(L)'
;MAAQSAVLSTERRLGEKSVNIKLSALIDGYEKPVVIENVFYELDPSWFPLNHIVQPFSMILNNQFQKVRVNQIELKIKVLDTRKTAYIEAIKVDKKQVKPGDTLQVDVRIKPFTGESFYQTVLMQIPEDTLPGSTLNVTACDATYGQALNMGRSAGKFLPTNFEQLLHYVENMERNNNLMVRVLLPKKGVTYKGEGFPSLPTSMLSIMSISNQSGIGPLFDEVISRVPTAYVLNGNQSIPVSVK
;
A
#
# COMPACT_ATOMS: atom_id res chain seq x y z
N MET A 1 0.17 -8.93 -24.29
CA MET A 1 -0.32 -10.09 -25.08
C MET A 1 0.69 -11.23 -25.11
N ALA A 2 1.93 -11.05 -25.59
CA ALA A 2 2.92 -12.15 -25.69
C ALA A 2 3.19 -12.91 -24.37
N ALA A 3 3.37 -12.20 -23.25
CA ALA A 3 3.62 -12.84 -21.94
C ALA A 3 2.44 -13.73 -21.48
N GLN A 4 1.21 -13.26 -21.66
CA GLN A 4 0.01 -14.02 -21.29
C GLN A 4 -0.14 -15.29 -22.15
N SER A 5 0.10 -15.18 -23.46
CA SER A 5 0.07 -16.32 -24.38
C SER A 5 1.15 -17.36 -24.05
N ALA A 6 2.37 -16.92 -23.72
CA ALA A 6 3.46 -17.82 -23.33
C ALA A 6 3.10 -18.64 -22.07
N VAL A 7 2.50 -17.98 -21.08
CA VAL A 7 2.09 -18.61 -19.83
C VAL A 7 0.93 -19.60 -20.07
N LEU A 8 -0.11 -19.20 -20.81
CA LEU A 8 -1.23 -20.08 -21.16
C LEU A 8 -0.80 -21.33 -21.94
N SER A 9 0.27 -21.24 -22.74
CA SER A 9 0.79 -22.39 -23.49
C SER A 9 1.58 -23.39 -22.64
N THR A 10 2.12 -22.95 -21.51
CA THR A 10 3.03 -23.74 -20.66
C THR A 10 2.27 -24.35 -19.46
N GLU A 11 1.34 -23.61 -18.87
CA GLU A 11 0.57 -24.06 -17.71
C GLU A 11 -0.73 -24.74 -18.12
N ARG A 12 -0.75 -26.08 -18.05
CA ARG A 12 -1.91 -26.92 -18.38
C ARG A 12 -2.88 -27.12 -17.21
N ARG A 13 -2.50 -26.76 -15.98
CA ARG A 13 -3.34 -26.95 -14.78
C ARG A 13 -4.32 -25.79 -14.61
N LEU A 14 -5.60 -26.12 -14.77
CA LEU A 14 -6.75 -25.29 -14.46
C LEU A 14 -7.11 -25.51 -12.99
N GLY A 15 -6.91 -24.51 -12.13
CA GLY A 15 -7.21 -24.60 -10.70
C GLY A 15 -6.64 -23.43 -9.88
N GLU A 16 -7.04 -23.38 -8.62
CA GLU A 16 -6.56 -22.39 -7.65
C GLU A 16 -5.04 -22.43 -7.51
N LYS A 17 -4.37 -21.28 -7.58
CA LYS A 17 -2.90 -21.21 -7.53
C LYS A 17 -2.41 -19.96 -6.84
N SER A 18 -1.29 -20.10 -6.12
CA SER A 18 -0.53 -18.94 -5.70
C SER A 18 0.56 -18.67 -6.74
N VAL A 19 0.71 -17.41 -7.16
CA VAL A 19 1.65 -17.02 -8.20
C VAL A 19 2.55 -15.93 -7.66
N ASN A 20 3.87 -16.11 -7.75
CA ASN A 20 4.84 -15.03 -7.61
C ASN A 20 5.26 -14.58 -9.00
N ILE A 21 5.14 -13.28 -9.26
CA ILE A 21 5.51 -12.69 -10.54
C ILE A 21 6.54 -11.61 -10.27
N LYS A 22 7.69 -11.73 -10.93
CA LYS A 22 8.78 -10.76 -10.89
C LYS A 22 9.12 -10.32 -12.31
N LEU A 23 9.00 -9.03 -12.58
CA LEU A 23 9.50 -8.38 -13.78
C LEU A 23 10.73 -7.56 -13.41
N SER A 24 11.81 -7.73 -14.15
CA SER A 24 12.99 -6.88 -14.05
C SER A 24 13.36 -6.34 -15.42
N ALA A 25 13.64 -5.04 -15.50
CA ALA A 25 14.00 -4.37 -16.74
C ALA A 25 15.27 -3.54 -16.60
N LEU A 26 16.17 -3.68 -17.57
CA LEU A 26 17.34 -2.81 -17.71
C LEU A 26 16.98 -1.63 -18.61
N ILE A 27 17.15 -0.43 -18.09
CA ILE A 27 16.80 0.83 -18.75
C ILE A 27 18.07 1.64 -18.98
N ASP A 28 18.24 2.18 -20.19
CA ASP A 28 19.35 3.08 -20.52
C ASP A 28 19.40 4.26 -19.53
N GLY A 29 20.58 4.53 -18.96
CA GLY A 29 20.77 5.61 -17.97
C GLY A 29 20.43 5.24 -16.53
N TYR A 30 20.01 4.00 -16.26
CA TYR A 30 19.79 3.50 -14.89
C TYR A 30 20.74 2.34 -14.58
N GLU A 31 21.57 2.49 -13.55
CA GLU A 31 22.58 1.48 -13.17
C GLU A 31 21.96 0.17 -12.66
N LYS A 32 20.80 0.27 -11.99
CA LYS A 32 20.11 -0.88 -11.41
C LYS A 32 18.89 -1.25 -12.25
N PRO A 33 18.60 -2.55 -12.43
CA PRO A 33 17.36 -2.97 -13.06
C PRO A 33 16.17 -2.49 -12.23
N VAL A 34 15.17 -1.94 -12.90
CA VAL A 34 13.87 -1.66 -12.27
C VAL A 34 13.19 -2.98 -12.02
N VAL A 35 12.78 -3.23 -10.78
CA VAL A 35 12.17 -4.50 -10.38
C VAL A 35 10.76 -4.27 -9.85
N ILE A 36 9.80 -4.99 -10.43
CA ILE A 36 8.42 -5.06 -9.95
C ILE A 36 8.15 -6.51 -9.59
N GLU A 37 7.84 -6.77 -8.32
CA GLU A 37 7.55 -8.12 -7.84
C GLU A 37 6.34 -8.11 -6.93
N ASN A 38 5.41 -9.03 -7.17
CA ASN A 38 4.27 -9.21 -6.29
C ASN A 38 3.81 -10.67 -6.28
N VAL A 39 3.00 -11.02 -5.30
CA VAL A 39 2.41 -12.35 -5.13
C VAL A 39 0.91 -12.27 -5.18
N PHE A 40 0.27 -13.27 -5.74
CA PHE A 40 -1.16 -13.32 -5.96
C PHE A 40 -1.69 -14.70 -5.62
N TYR A 41 -2.97 -14.75 -5.32
CA TYR A 41 -3.73 -15.97 -5.27
C TYR A 41 -4.87 -15.85 -6.27
N GLU A 42 -4.91 -16.78 -7.22
CA GLU A 42 -5.82 -16.76 -8.33
C GLU A 42 -6.75 -17.97 -8.24
N LEU A 43 -8.07 -17.72 -8.31
CA LEU A 43 -9.10 -18.76 -8.37
C LEU A 43 -9.38 -19.19 -9.82
N ASP A 44 -9.26 -18.25 -10.76
CA ASP A 44 -9.65 -18.44 -12.16
C ASP A 44 -8.44 -18.55 -13.11
N PRO A 45 -8.58 -19.17 -14.29
CA PRO A 45 -7.48 -19.31 -15.25
C PRO A 45 -7.11 -18.00 -16.00
N SER A 46 -7.56 -16.84 -15.51
CA SER A 46 -7.53 -15.56 -16.22
C SER A 46 -6.13 -14.96 -16.40
N TRP A 47 -5.19 -15.32 -15.53
CA TRP A 47 -3.87 -14.68 -15.41
C TRP A 47 -3.93 -13.15 -15.25
N PHE A 48 -5.04 -12.64 -14.70
CA PHE A 48 -5.21 -11.23 -14.34
C PHE A 48 -4.06 -10.65 -13.49
N PRO A 49 -3.40 -11.40 -12.58
CA PRO A 49 -2.21 -10.97 -11.84
C PRO A 49 -1.08 -10.41 -12.70
N LEU A 50 -0.92 -10.87 -13.95
CA LEU A 50 0.09 -10.32 -14.86
C LEU A 50 -0.17 -8.84 -15.14
N ASN A 51 -1.43 -8.40 -15.21
CA ASN A 51 -1.76 -6.99 -15.43
C ASN A 51 -1.28 -6.11 -14.28
N HIS A 52 -1.31 -6.60 -13.05
CA HIS A 52 -0.81 -5.86 -11.89
C HIS A 52 0.71 -5.63 -11.90
N ILE A 53 1.45 -6.35 -12.75
CA ILE A 53 2.91 -6.17 -12.93
C ILE A 53 3.20 -5.39 -14.21
N VAL A 54 2.47 -5.68 -15.29
CA VAL A 54 2.66 -5.02 -16.60
C VAL A 54 2.17 -3.58 -16.60
N GLN A 55 1.08 -3.26 -15.89
CA GLN A 55 0.53 -1.90 -15.84
C GLN A 55 1.53 -0.90 -15.22
N PRO A 56 2.12 -1.15 -14.03
CA PRO A 56 3.13 -0.27 -13.47
C PRO A 56 4.34 -0.09 -14.38
N PHE A 57 4.81 -1.17 -15.02
CA PHE A 57 5.89 -1.07 -15.99
C PHE A 57 5.51 -0.21 -17.21
N SER A 58 4.26 -0.31 -17.66
CA SER A 58 3.74 0.50 -18.78
C SER A 58 3.68 1.99 -18.42
N MET A 59 3.51 2.35 -17.14
CA MET A 59 3.60 3.75 -16.69
C MET A 59 5.01 4.32 -16.91
N ILE A 60 6.06 3.51 -16.70
CA ILE A 60 7.45 3.91 -16.95
C ILE A 60 7.66 4.14 -18.45
N LEU A 61 7.21 3.21 -19.30
CA LEU A 61 7.41 3.32 -20.75
C LEU A 61 6.65 4.49 -21.37
N ASN A 62 5.42 4.75 -20.91
CA ASN A 62 4.54 5.78 -21.43
C ASN A 62 4.53 7.03 -20.54
N ASN A 63 5.64 7.33 -19.87
CA ASN A 63 5.75 8.49 -19.00
C ASN A 63 5.86 9.80 -19.81
N GLN A 64 5.51 10.93 -19.19
CA GLN A 64 5.55 12.26 -19.81
C GLN A 64 6.88 13.00 -19.65
N PHE A 65 7.82 12.48 -18.84
CA PHE A 65 9.02 13.18 -18.43
C PHE A 65 10.19 12.98 -19.39
N GLN A 66 10.37 11.75 -19.89
CA GLN A 66 11.42 11.43 -20.84
C GLN A 66 11.14 10.17 -21.65
N LYS A 67 11.84 10.03 -22.77
CA LYS A 67 11.85 8.79 -23.57
C LYS A 67 12.65 7.72 -22.84
N VAL A 68 12.08 6.53 -22.71
CA VAL A 68 12.71 5.38 -22.05
C VAL A 68 13.12 4.35 -23.11
N ARG A 69 14.37 3.91 -23.06
CA ARG A 69 14.86 2.79 -23.86
C ARG A 69 15.13 1.61 -22.95
N VAL A 70 14.49 0.48 -23.25
CA VAL A 70 14.64 -0.76 -22.50
C VAL A 70 15.57 -1.70 -23.26
N ASN A 71 16.61 -2.15 -22.59
CA ASN A 71 17.66 -2.99 -23.16
C ASN A 71 17.29 -4.46 -23.00
N GLN A 72 16.66 -4.79 -21.87
CA GLN A 72 16.27 -6.15 -21.53
C GLN A 72 15.06 -6.13 -20.60
N ILE A 73 14.14 -7.08 -20.80
CA ILE A 73 13.05 -7.39 -19.88
C ILE A 73 13.15 -8.87 -19.54
N GLU A 74 13.16 -9.19 -18.25
CA GLU A 74 13.09 -10.55 -17.74
C GLU A 74 11.82 -10.70 -16.91
N LEU A 75 11.00 -11.69 -17.25
CA LEU A 75 9.76 -12.01 -16.53
C LEU A 75 9.91 -13.41 -15.92
N LYS A 76 9.91 -13.50 -14.59
CA LYS A 76 9.91 -14.75 -13.84
C LYS A 76 8.56 -14.96 -13.20
N ILE A 77 7.95 -16.10 -13.49
CA ILE A 77 6.67 -16.50 -12.91
C ILE A 77 6.91 -17.82 -12.19
N LYS A 78 6.61 -17.83 -10.90
CA LYS A 78 6.66 -19.04 -10.06
C LYS A 78 5.24 -19.37 -9.63
N VAL A 79 4.74 -20.50 -10.12
CA VAL A 79 3.45 -21.05 -9.72
C VAL A 79 3.65 -22.01 -8.56
N LEU A 80 2.77 -21.91 -7.55
CA LEU A 80 2.73 -22.80 -6.40
C LEU A 80 1.35 -23.44 -6.34
N ASP A 81 1.32 -24.77 -6.30
CA ASP A 81 0.11 -25.59 -6.14
C ASP A 81 -0.51 -25.46 -4.73
N THR A 82 0.18 -24.79 -3.80
CA THR A 82 -0.32 -24.56 -2.44
C THR A 82 -0.95 -23.18 -2.33
N ARG A 83 -2.17 -23.11 -1.79
CA ARG A 83 -2.81 -21.85 -1.40
C ARG A 83 -2.05 -21.18 -0.26
N LYS A 84 -1.45 -20.03 -0.53
CA LYS A 84 -0.74 -19.20 0.44
C LYS A 84 -1.50 -17.90 0.71
N THR A 85 -2.73 -18.03 1.18
CA THR A 85 -3.54 -16.87 1.61
C THR A 85 -3.73 -16.87 3.12
N ALA A 86 -3.88 -15.70 3.71
CA ALA A 86 -4.29 -15.55 5.09
C ALA A 86 -5.25 -14.38 5.27
N TYR A 87 -6.02 -14.40 6.35
CA TYR A 87 -6.96 -13.35 6.73
C TYR A 87 -6.46 -12.60 7.96
N ILE A 88 -6.64 -11.29 7.97
CA ILE A 88 -6.45 -10.47 9.17
C ILE A 88 -7.72 -10.60 10.02
N GLU A 89 -7.65 -11.38 11.11
CA GLU A 89 -8.81 -11.68 11.96
C GLU A 89 -9.09 -10.57 12.98
N ALA A 90 -8.03 -10.06 13.62
CA ALA A 90 -8.15 -9.08 14.70
C ALA A 90 -6.86 -8.29 14.88
N ILE A 91 -6.96 -7.15 15.56
CA ILE A 91 -5.80 -6.45 16.12
C ILE A 91 -5.99 -6.17 17.60
N LYS A 92 -4.87 -6.14 18.32
CA LYS A 92 -4.79 -5.74 19.72
C LYS A 92 -3.66 -4.72 19.87
N VAL A 93 -3.88 -3.74 20.73
CA VAL A 93 -2.85 -2.78 21.13
C VAL A 93 -2.48 -3.01 22.59
N ASP A 94 -1.22 -2.74 22.95
CA ASP A 94 -0.73 -2.83 24.33
C ASP A 94 -1.36 -1.74 25.24
N LYS A 95 -1.68 -0.58 24.67
CA LYS A 95 -2.31 0.55 25.37
C LYS A 95 -3.39 1.23 24.53
N LYS A 96 -4.50 1.58 25.17
CA LYS A 96 -5.61 2.36 24.57
C LYS A 96 -5.39 3.87 24.59
N GLN A 97 -4.37 4.33 25.32
CA GLN A 97 -4.01 5.73 25.45
C GLN A 97 -2.50 5.88 25.27
N VAL A 98 -2.08 6.78 24.38
CA VAL A 98 -0.67 7.07 24.06
C VAL A 98 -0.36 8.54 24.29
N LYS A 99 0.92 8.88 24.40
CA LYS A 99 1.42 10.25 24.34
C LYS A 99 2.15 10.50 23.01
N PRO A 100 2.30 11.75 22.57
CA PRO A 100 3.21 12.06 21.47
C PRO A 100 4.63 11.55 21.78
N GLY A 101 5.29 10.94 20.80
CA GLY A 101 6.59 10.29 20.96
C GLY A 101 6.55 8.85 21.50
N ASP A 102 5.38 8.35 21.91
CA ASP A 102 5.27 6.96 22.37
C ASP A 102 5.50 5.95 21.23
N THR A 103 6.04 4.78 21.58
CA THR A 103 5.90 3.58 20.74
C THR A 103 4.63 2.83 21.14
N LEU A 104 3.77 2.52 20.16
CA LEU A 104 2.58 1.69 20.29
C LEU A 104 2.85 0.29 19.73
N GLN A 105 2.60 -0.76 20.51
CA GLN A 105 2.70 -2.13 20.03
C GLN A 105 1.34 -2.58 19.47
N VAL A 106 1.33 -3.08 18.24
CA VAL A 106 0.15 -3.61 17.56
C VAL A 106 0.35 -5.09 17.28
N ASP A 107 -0.41 -5.94 17.96
CA ASP A 107 -0.44 -7.38 17.71
C ASP A 107 -1.56 -7.71 16.73
N VAL A 108 -1.19 -8.17 15.54
CA VAL A 108 -2.14 -8.52 14.48
C VAL A 108 -2.34 -10.03 14.46
N ARG A 109 -3.57 -10.49 14.67
CA ARG A 109 -3.93 -11.91 14.56
C ARG A 109 -4.19 -12.25 13.10
N ILE A 110 -3.38 -13.17 12.57
CA ILE A 110 -3.44 -13.62 11.18
C ILE A 110 -3.86 -15.09 11.17
N LYS A 111 -4.85 -15.43 10.34
CA LYS A 111 -5.30 -16.81 10.10
C LYS A 111 -4.97 -17.24 8.68
N PRO A 112 -3.92 -18.05 8.50
CA PRO A 112 -3.72 -18.79 7.26
C PRO A 112 -4.98 -19.58 6.87
N PHE A 113 -5.22 -19.72 5.57
CA PHE A 113 -6.29 -20.58 5.07
C PHE A 113 -6.12 -22.03 5.55
N THR A 114 -4.88 -22.50 5.60
CA THR A 114 -4.47 -23.77 6.19
C THR A 114 -3.51 -23.53 7.36
N GLY A 115 -3.83 -24.08 8.53
CA GLY A 115 -3.01 -23.97 9.75
C GLY A 115 -3.66 -23.16 10.86
N GLU A 116 -2.90 -22.92 11.93
CA GLU A 116 -3.36 -22.19 13.12
C GLU A 116 -3.20 -20.67 12.98
N SER A 117 -4.01 -19.90 13.72
CA SER A 117 -3.81 -18.45 13.80
C SER A 117 -2.50 -18.15 14.53
N PHE A 118 -1.79 -17.11 14.11
CA PHE A 118 -0.60 -16.61 14.80
C PHE A 118 -0.69 -15.09 14.94
N TYR A 119 0.17 -14.51 15.78
CA TYR A 119 0.27 -13.07 15.96
C TYR A 119 1.52 -12.53 15.27
N GLN A 120 1.36 -11.43 14.55
CA GLN A 120 2.44 -10.59 14.05
C GLN A 120 2.45 -9.27 14.83
N THR A 121 3.49 -9.07 15.63
CA THR A 121 3.68 -7.83 16.38
C THR A 121 4.37 -6.79 15.50
N VAL A 122 3.86 -5.56 15.54
CA VAL A 122 4.40 -4.39 14.83
C VAL A 122 4.51 -3.22 15.79
N LEU A 123 5.67 -2.57 15.82
CA LEU A 123 5.91 -1.37 16.62
C LEU A 123 5.66 -0.13 15.78
N MET A 124 4.77 0.73 16.24
CA MET A 124 4.40 1.98 15.58
C MET A 124 4.90 3.16 16.41
N GLN A 125 5.73 4.01 15.83
CA GLN A 125 6.17 5.25 16.48
C GLN A 125 5.11 6.33 16.29
N ILE A 126 4.61 6.89 17.38
CA ILE A 126 3.67 8.01 17.37
C ILE A 126 4.50 9.30 17.29
N PRO A 127 4.34 10.14 16.25
CA PRO A 127 5.11 11.37 16.11
C PRO A 127 4.97 12.31 17.30
N GLU A 128 6.01 13.07 17.62
CA GLU A 128 6.01 14.06 18.71
C GLU A 128 5.03 15.22 18.47
N ASP A 129 4.70 15.50 17.21
CA ASP A 129 3.78 16.54 16.79
C ASP A 129 2.33 16.05 16.64
N THR A 130 2.00 14.91 17.27
CA THR A 130 0.64 14.39 17.38
C THR A 130 -0.19 15.26 18.33
N LEU A 131 -1.42 15.60 17.95
CA LEU A 131 -2.29 16.48 18.74
C LEU A 131 -2.80 15.78 20.02
N PRO A 132 -2.52 16.32 21.23
CA PRO A 132 -3.12 15.83 22.47
C PRO A 132 -4.64 15.93 22.45
N GLY A 133 -5.33 15.00 23.09
CA GLY A 133 -6.79 14.91 23.11
C GLY A 133 -7.42 14.39 21.81
N SER A 134 -6.62 14.05 20.79
CA SER A 134 -7.13 13.47 19.55
C SER A 134 -7.34 11.94 19.65
N THR A 135 -8.00 11.37 18.65
CA THR A 135 -8.15 9.91 18.49
C THR A 135 -7.42 9.48 17.23
N LEU A 136 -6.49 8.56 17.39
CA LEU A 136 -5.78 7.89 16.31
C LEU A 136 -6.58 6.69 15.84
N ASN A 137 -6.66 6.49 14.54
CA ASN A 137 -7.20 5.25 13.99
C ASN A 137 -6.05 4.34 13.56
N VAL A 138 -5.87 3.23 14.29
CA VAL A 138 -4.84 2.23 14.01
C VAL A 138 -5.47 1.12 13.19
N THR A 139 -5.00 0.94 11.96
CA THR A 139 -5.55 -0.02 11.00
C THR A 139 -4.47 -1.00 10.56
N ALA A 140 -4.72 -2.30 10.74
CA ALA A 140 -3.99 -3.36 10.05
C ALA A 140 -4.76 -3.74 8.77
N CYS A 141 -4.10 -3.81 7.63
CA CYS A 141 -4.78 -4.08 6.36
C CYS A 141 -3.89 -4.76 5.31
N ASP A 142 -4.57 -5.39 4.36
CA ASP A 142 -3.97 -5.88 3.12
C ASP A 142 -3.62 -4.73 2.14
N ALA A 143 -2.82 -5.06 1.12
CA ALA A 143 -2.37 -4.12 0.10
C ALA A 143 -3.52 -3.43 -0.64
N THR A 144 -4.59 -4.15 -0.99
CA THR A 144 -5.74 -3.63 -1.74
C THR A 144 -6.44 -2.53 -0.96
N TYR A 145 -6.73 -2.77 0.32
CA TYR A 145 -7.36 -1.79 1.19
C TYR A 145 -6.47 -0.57 1.40
N GLY A 146 -5.16 -0.76 1.65
CA GLY A 146 -4.25 0.39 1.80
C GLY A 146 -4.09 1.21 0.52
N GLN A 147 -4.14 0.60 -0.66
CA GLN A 147 -4.17 1.33 -1.93
C GLN A 147 -5.44 2.17 -2.08
N ALA A 148 -6.61 1.61 -1.74
CA ALA A 148 -7.87 2.35 -1.72
C ALA A 148 -7.82 3.54 -0.75
N LEU A 149 -7.20 3.37 0.43
CA LEU A 149 -6.98 4.46 1.38
C LEU A 149 -6.07 5.57 0.81
N ASN A 150 -4.98 5.21 0.12
CA ASN A 150 -4.09 6.18 -0.51
C ASN A 150 -4.84 7.03 -1.55
N MET A 151 -5.64 6.39 -2.40
CA MET A 151 -6.43 7.06 -3.44
C MET A 151 -7.50 8.00 -2.85
N GLY A 152 -8.18 7.57 -1.78
CA GLY A 152 -9.26 8.34 -1.16
C GLY A 152 -8.79 9.53 -0.31
N ARG A 153 -7.58 9.48 0.26
CA ARG A 153 -7.11 10.48 1.24
C ARG A 153 -6.17 11.54 0.67
N SER A 154 -5.56 11.29 -0.48
CA SER A 154 -4.56 12.21 -1.04
C SER A 154 -4.55 12.16 -2.57
N ALA A 155 -5.62 12.64 -3.19
CA ALA A 155 -5.62 12.94 -4.62
C ALA A 155 -4.52 13.98 -4.91
N GLY A 156 -3.36 13.54 -5.40
CA GLY A 156 -2.24 14.41 -5.80
C GLY A 156 -0.91 14.14 -5.10
N LYS A 157 -0.89 13.72 -3.82
CA LYS A 157 0.37 13.52 -3.07
C LYS A 157 1.24 12.37 -3.60
N PHE A 158 0.63 11.48 -4.38
CA PHE A 158 1.28 10.29 -4.96
C PHE A 158 1.45 10.35 -6.47
N LEU A 159 1.24 11.52 -7.10
CA LEU A 159 1.51 11.67 -8.53
C LEU A 159 2.98 12.05 -8.72
N PRO A 160 3.77 11.22 -9.41
CA PRO A 160 5.15 11.57 -9.73
C PRO A 160 5.21 12.88 -10.54
N THR A 161 6.14 13.76 -10.20
CA THR A 161 6.38 15.03 -10.91
C THR A 161 7.61 15.00 -11.81
N ASN A 162 8.43 13.94 -11.67
CA ASN A 162 9.58 13.66 -12.51
C ASN A 162 9.75 12.14 -12.67
N PHE A 163 10.70 11.74 -13.53
CA PHE A 163 10.93 10.32 -13.83
C PHE A 163 11.48 9.52 -12.65
N GLU A 164 12.35 10.11 -11.84
CA GLU A 164 12.95 9.45 -10.67
C GLU A 164 11.88 9.12 -9.62
N GLN A 165 10.95 10.05 -9.38
CA GLN A 165 9.78 9.82 -8.53
C GLN A 165 8.85 8.76 -9.11
N LEU A 166 8.71 8.67 -10.43
CA LEU A 166 7.89 7.64 -11.06
C LEU A 166 8.50 6.26 -10.87
N LEU A 167 9.81 6.13 -11.06
CA LEU A 167 10.50 4.87 -10.80
C LEU A 167 10.39 4.47 -9.33
N HIS A 168 10.64 5.41 -8.41
CA HIS A 168 10.47 5.14 -6.99
C HIS A 168 9.04 4.72 -6.65
N TYR A 169 8.03 5.38 -7.24
CA TYR A 169 6.62 5.02 -7.07
C TYR A 169 6.33 3.58 -7.52
N VAL A 170 6.82 3.19 -8.70
CA VAL A 170 6.60 1.86 -9.27
C VAL A 170 7.31 0.76 -8.47
N GLU A 171 8.56 1.00 -8.05
CA GLU A 171 9.33 0.04 -7.25
C GLU A 171 8.77 -0.15 -5.84
N ASN A 172 8.14 0.88 -5.27
CA ASN A 172 7.57 0.86 -3.92
C ASN A 172 6.06 0.62 -3.90
N MET A 173 5.47 0.14 -5.00
CA MET A 173 4.08 -0.28 -5.00
C MET A 173 3.84 -1.38 -3.96
N GLU A 174 2.65 -1.35 -3.35
CA GLU A 174 2.33 -2.30 -2.28
C GLU A 174 2.34 -3.75 -2.78
N ARG A 175 3.07 -4.58 -2.04
CA ARG A 175 3.10 -6.03 -2.26
C ARG A 175 1.97 -6.68 -1.47
N ASN A 176 1.25 -7.61 -2.09
CA ASN A 176 0.08 -8.26 -1.50
C ASN A 176 0.42 -9.18 -0.31
N ASN A 177 1.70 -9.51 -0.13
CA ASN A 177 2.17 -10.20 1.06
C ASN A 177 2.68 -9.30 2.18
N ASN A 178 2.56 -7.98 2.05
CA ASN A 178 2.84 -7.08 3.16
C ASN A 178 1.62 -6.95 4.06
N LEU A 179 1.82 -7.18 5.35
CA LEU A 179 0.95 -6.65 6.38
C LEU A 179 1.26 -5.15 6.52
N MET A 180 0.26 -4.30 6.29
CA MET A 180 0.39 -2.89 6.59
C MET A 180 -0.26 -2.59 7.92
N VAL A 181 0.47 -1.92 8.81
CA VAL A 181 -0.09 -1.29 10.00
C VAL A 181 0.04 0.21 9.82
N ARG A 182 -1.10 0.91 9.91
CA ARG A 182 -1.25 2.32 9.55
C ARG A 182 -1.84 3.06 10.75
N VAL A 183 -1.29 4.23 11.07
CA VAL A 183 -1.84 5.12 12.09
C VAL A 183 -2.21 6.42 11.40
N LEU A 184 -3.51 6.71 11.32
CA LEU A 184 -4.01 7.97 10.78
C LEU A 184 -3.97 9.03 11.89
N LEU A 185 -3.25 10.12 11.63
CA LEU A 185 -2.99 11.21 12.57
C LEU A 185 -3.78 12.44 12.13
N PRO A 186 -4.78 12.90 12.90
CA PRO A 186 -5.43 14.18 12.64
C PRO A 186 -4.42 15.32 12.85
N LYS A 187 -4.37 16.27 11.91
CA LYS A 187 -3.54 17.49 12.00
C LYS A 187 -4.43 18.72 11.98
N LYS A 188 -3.90 19.84 12.50
CA LYS A 188 -4.53 21.16 12.36
C LYS A 188 -4.29 21.67 10.95
N GLY A 189 -5.37 21.86 10.19
CA GLY A 189 -5.30 22.35 8.82
C GLY A 189 -6.42 21.76 7.97
N VAL A 190 -6.42 22.13 6.69
CA VAL A 190 -7.25 21.50 5.68
C VAL A 190 -6.42 21.07 4.49
N THR A 191 -6.89 20.05 3.81
CA THR A 191 -6.45 19.71 2.46
C THR A 191 -7.35 20.42 1.47
N TYR A 192 -6.77 21.16 0.52
CA TYR A 192 -7.48 21.80 -0.58
C TYR A 192 -6.86 21.39 -1.92
N LYS A 193 -7.67 20.80 -2.81
CA LYS A 193 -7.22 20.31 -4.13
C LYS A 193 -5.97 19.39 -4.08
N GLY A 194 -5.85 18.59 -3.02
CA GLY A 194 -4.72 17.67 -2.84
C GLY A 194 -3.51 18.26 -2.11
N GLU A 195 -3.49 19.57 -1.90
CA GLU A 195 -2.43 20.24 -1.14
C GLU A 195 -2.85 20.43 0.31
N GLY A 196 -1.95 20.11 1.23
CA GLY A 196 -2.16 20.29 2.66
C GLY A 196 -1.75 21.70 3.08
N PHE A 197 -2.65 22.41 3.77
CA PHE A 197 -2.39 23.73 4.33
C PHE A 197 -2.33 23.64 5.86
N PRO A 198 -1.15 23.34 6.44
CA PRO A 198 -0.98 23.37 7.88
C PRO A 198 -1.05 24.81 8.38
N SER A 199 -1.55 25.02 9.60
CA SER A 199 -1.48 26.31 10.31
C SER A 199 -2.25 27.49 9.67
N LEU A 200 -3.39 27.24 9.05
CA LEU A 200 -4.29 28.31 8.59
C LEU A 200 -4.86 29.11 9.77
N PRO A 201 -5.05 30.45 9.63
CA PRO A 201 -5.76 31.25 10.62
C PRO A 201 -7.16 30.69 10.90
N THR A 202 -7.61 30.75 12.15
CA THR A 202 -8.89 30.16 12.59
C THR A 202 -10.08 30.68 11.77
N SER A 203 -10.08 31.95 11.40
CA SER A 203 -11.10 32.57 10.55
C SER A 203 -11.19 31.92 9.16
N MET A 204 -10.05 31.60 8.56
CA MET A 204 -9.99 30.96 7.25
C MET A 204 -10.38 29.47 7.33
N LEU A 205 -9.96 28.77 8.39
CA LEU A 205 -10.38 27.39 8.65
C LEU A 205 -11.90 27.27 8.79
N SER A 206 -12.54 28.17 9.53
CA SER A 206 -14.00 28.16 9.69
C SER A 206 -14.71 28.29 8.35
N ILE A 207 -14.30 29.24 7.49
CA ILE A 207 -14.89 29.43 6.17
C ILE A 207 -14.70 28.17 5.30
N MET A 208 -13.49 27.60 5.27
CA MET A 208 -13.21 26.42 4.46
C MET A 208 -13.95 25.18 4.98
N SER A 209 -14.07 25.00 6.29
CA SER A 209 -14.78 23.87 6.91
C SER A 209 -16.29 23.88 6.69
N ILE A 210 -16.88 25.06 6.44
CA ILE A 210 -18.32 25.26 6.19
C ILE A 210 -18.65 25.15 4.70
N SER A 211 -17.65 25.21 3.82
CA SER A 211 -17.88 25.19 2.39
C SER A 211 -18.45 23.85 1.92
N ASN A 212 -19.55 23.89 1.17
CA ASN A 212 -20.10 22.72 0.46
C ASN A 212 -19.33 22.42 -0.84
N GLN A 213 -18.03 22.73 -0.86
CA GLN A 213 -17.19 22.61 -2.04
C GLN A 213 -16.40 21.30 -1.97
N SER A 214 -16.48 20.51 -3.05
CA SER A 214 -15.66 19.31 -3.20
C SER A 214 -14.17 19.66 -3.26
N GLY A 215 -13.33 18.77 -2.74
CA GLY A 215 -11.88 18.96 -2.71
C GLY A 215 -11.36 19.76 -1.51
N ILE A 216 -12.22 20.09 -0.54
CA ILE A 216 -11.81 20.52 0.81
C ILE A 216 -12.05 19.36 1.78
N GLY A 217 -11.06 19.06 2.61
CA GLY A 217 -11.17 18.03 3.64
C GLY A 217 -10.23 18.27 4.81
N PRO A 218 -10.38 17.52 5.91
CA PRO A 218 -9.45 17.57 7.04
C PRO A 218 -8.03 17.17 6.61
N LEU A 219 -7.03 17.84 7.19
CA LEU A 219 -5.63 17.46 7.01
C LEU A 219 -5.30 16.25 7.90
N PHE A 220 -4.77 15.21 7.27
CA PHE A 220 -4.26 14.03 7.96
C PHE A 220 -2.79 13.83 7.63
N ASP A 221 -2.08 13.28 8.60
CA ASP A 221 -0.79 12.64 8.40
C ASP A 221 -0.92 11.14 8.66
N GLU A 222 0.09 10.36 8.27
CA GLU A 222 0.04 8.91 8.39
C GLU A 222 1.40 8.30 8.67
N VAL A 223 1.44 7.39 9.65
CA VAL A 223 2.59 6.51 9.89
C VAL A 223 2.22 5.12 9.38
N ILE A 224 3.07 4.56 8.52
CA ILE A 224 2.85 3.24 7.91
C ILE A 224 4.06 2.36 8.20
N SER A 225 3.81 1.18 8.75
CA SER A 225 4.78 0.09 8.83
C SER A 225 4.36 -1.04 7.90
N ARG A 226 5.32 -1.60 7.17
CA ARG A 226 5.13 -2.70 6.21
C ARG A 226 5.92 -3.90 6.68
N VAL A 227 5.24 -4.99 6.99
CA VAL A 227 5.87 -6.24 7.44
C VAL A 227 5.62 -7.32 6.38
N PRO A 228 6.67 -7.79 5.69
CA PRO A 228 6.53 -8.89 4.74
C PRO A 228 6.07 -10.17 5.44
N THR A 229 5.16 -10.89 4.80
CA THR A 229 4.67 -12.18 5.27
C THR A 229 4.83 -13.25 4.17
N ALA A 230 4.65 -14.52 4.55
CA ALA A 230 4.64 -15.62 3.60
C ALA A 230 3.30 -15.79 2.85
N TYR A 231 2.30 -14.98 3.17
CA TYR A 231 0.92 -15.14 2.72
C TYR A 231 0.45 -13.91 1.95
N VAL A 232 -0.41 -14.11 0.96
CA VAL A 232 -1.26 -13.06 0.39
C VAL A 232 -2.34 -12.74 1.43
N LEU A 233 -2.31 -11.53 1.98
CA LEU A 233 -3.22 -11.13 3.06
C LEU A 233 -4.55 -10.62 2.49
N ASN A 234 -5.62 -10.85 3.25
CA ASN A 234 -6.96 -10.36 2.96
C ASN A 234 -7.61 -9.79 4.23
N GLY A 235 -8.33 -8.69 4.06
CA GLY A 235 -9.10 -8.04 5.11
C GLY A 235 -8.37 -6.86 5.74
N ASN A 236 -9.07 -6.22 6.66
CA ASN A 236 -8.56 -5.13 7.46
C ASN A 236 -9.24 -5.13 8.82
N GLN A 237 -8.57 -4.60 9.82
CA GLN A 237 -9.07 -4.43 11.17
C GLN A 237 -8.59 -3.09 11.70
N SER A 238 -9.44 -2.39 12.43
CA SER A 238 -9.14 -1.05 12.96
C SER A 238 -9.52 -0.92 14.42
N ILE A 239 -8.74 -0.13 15.17
CA ILE A 239 -9.01 0.16 16.57
C ILE A 239 -8.66 1.63 16.87
N PRO A 240 -9.56 2.38 17.52
CA PRO A 240 -9.26 3.74 17.95
C PRO A 240 -8.35 3.73 19.20
N VAL A 241 -7.38 4.63 19.22
CA VAL A 241 -6.46 4.87 20.34
C VAL A 241 -6.47 6.36 20.67
N SER A 242 -6.68 6.73 21.93
CA SER A 242 -6.73 8.15 22.33
C SER A 242 -5.34 8.69 22.64
N VAL A 243 -5.11 9.97 22.35
CA VAL A 243 -3.87 10.68 22.68
C VAL A 243 -4.08 11.50 23.95
N LYS A 244 -3.22 11.30 24.95
CA LYS A 244 -3.19 12.09 26.19
C LYS A 244 -2.55 13.46 25.98
#